data_AF-A0A9D9Z712-F1
#
_entry.id   AF-A0A9D9Z712-F1
#
_cell.length_a   1.000
_cell.length_b   1.000
_cell.length_c   1.000
_cell.angle_alpha   90.00
_cell.angle_beta   90.00
_cell.angle_gamma   90.00
#
_symmetry.space_group_name_H-M   'P 1'
#
loop_
_entity.id
_entity.type
_entity.pdbx_description
1 polymer ?
#
loop_
_entity_poly.entity_id
_entity_poly.type
_entity_poly.pdbx_seq_one_letter_code
_entity_poly.pdbx_strand_id
1 'polypeptide(L)'
;MAGRTTSPAIAPERSISLQSLALFGTLLTLVLGSAFGVIHSSHGCRQLYAVLQQLEADQWYLQEDYGRLLLEQSTWASHYRVERVATRELQMQAPVLESLKVVRP
;
A
#
# COMPACT_ATOMS: atom_id res chain seq x y z
N MET A 1 -7.25 -65.40 67.13
CA MET A 1 -6.76 -65.83 65.80
C MET A 1 -7.13 -64.72 64.81
N ALA A 2 -6.12 -64.25 64.07
CA ALA A 2 -6.10 -62.98 63.36
C ALA A 2 -6.81 -63.00 61.99
N GLY A 3 -7.25 -61.83 61.54
CA GLY A 3 -7.65 -61.54 60.16
C GLY A 3 -8.14 -60.09 60.06
N ARG A 4 -7.25 -59.10 60.14
CA ARG A 4 -6.66 -58.35 59.00
C ARG A 4 -7.66 -57.90 57.94
N THR A 5 -7.83 -56.58 57.92
CA THR A 5 -7.81 -55.67 56.76
C THR A 5 -9.02 -55.66 55.83
N THR A 6 -10.02 -54.87 56.21
CA THR A 6 -10.73 -54.00 55.27
C THR A 6 -9.92 -52.72 55.09
N SER A 7 -9.41 -52.47 53.88
CA SER A 7 -8.95 -51.13 53.48
C SER A 7 -9.33 -50.91 52.02
N PRO A 8 -10.40 -50.14 51.72
CA PRO A 8 -10.64 -49.66 50.37
C PRO A 8 -9.76 -48.44 50.12
N ALA A 9 -8.78 -48.56 49.22
CA ALA A 9 -7.99 -47.44 48.74
C ALA A 9 -8.86 -46.58 47.79
N ILE A 10 -9.07 -45.30 48.13
CA ILE A 10 -9.93 -44.37 47.39
C ILE A 10 -9.08 -43.49 46.45
N ALA A 11 -9.25 -43.74 45.15
CA ALA A 11 -9.17 -42.93 43.91
C ALA A 11 -8.34 -41.62 43.81
N PRO A 12 -7.46 -41.50 42.79
CA PRO A 12 -6.84 -40.24 42.34
C PRO A 12 -7.58 -39.52 41.18
N GLU A 13 -8.89 -39.72 41.00
CA GLU A 13 -9.65 -39.24 39.82
C GLU A 13 -9.76 -37.69 39.73
N ARG A 14 -9.66 -36.98 40.86
CA ARG A 14 -10.00 -35.55 40.94
C ARG A 14 -8.90 -34.61 40.41
N SER A 15 -7.66 -35.04 40.29
CA SER A 15 -6.55 -34.21 39.78
C SER A 15 -6.58 -34.05 38.26
N ILE A 16 -6.98 -35.10 37.54
CA ILE A 16 -7.00 -35.14 36.07
C ILE A 16 -8.07 -34.18 35.52
N SER A 17 -9.23 -34.07 36.18
CA SER A 17 -10.32 -33.18 35.75
C SER A 17 -10.03 -31.69 35.98
N LEU A 18 -9.26 -31.33 37.02
CA LEU A 18 -8.85 -29.95 37.26
C LEU A 18 -7.78 -29.50 36.25
N GLN A 19 -6.84 -30.39 35.90
CA GLN A 19 -5.81 -30.10 34.89
C GLN A 19 -6.43 -29.92 33.49
N SER A 20 -7.39 -30.75 33.11
CA SER A 20 -8.08 -30.60 31.84
C SER A 20 -8.88 -29.30 31.78
N LEU A 21 -9.59 -28.92 32.85
CA LEU A 21 -10.31 -27.65 32.92
C LEU A 21 -9.36 -26.44 32.78
N ALA A 22 -8.20 -26.48 33.43
CA ALA A 22 -7.19 -25.44 33.30
C ALA A 22 -6.65 -25.36 31.86
N LEU A 23 -6.35 -26.50 31.22
CA LEU A 23 -5.91 -26.56 29.82
C LEU A 23 -7.00 -25.98 28.88
N PHE A 24 -8.26 -26.38 29.05
CA PHE A 24 -9.36 -25.81 28.26
C PHE A 24 -9.47 -24.30 28.46
N GLY A 25 -9.39 -23.81 29.70
CA GLY A 25 -9.40 -22.38 29.99
C GLY A 25 -8.27 -21.63 29.30
N THR A 26 -7.02 -22.13 29.42
CA THR A 26 -5.86 -21.51 28.76
C THR A 26 -6.01 -21.49 27.25
N LEU A 27 -6.43 -22.60 26.62
CA LEU A 27 -6.64 -22.67 25.18
C LEU A 27 -7.72 -21.69 24.71
N LEU A 28 -8.82 -21.58 25.48
CA LEU A 28 -9.92 -20.66 25.18
C LEU A 28 -9.43 -19.21 25.26
N THR A 29 -8.68 -18.83 26.30
CA THR A 29 -8.10 -17.49 26.40
C THR A 29 -7.10 -17.19 25.28
N LEU A 30 -6.32 -18.18 24.84
CA LEU A 30 -5.36 -18.04 23.75
C LEU A 30 -6.07 -17.80 22.41
N VAL A 31 -7.13 -18.56 22.13
CA VAL A 31 -7.96 -18.39 20.92
C VAL A 31 -8.67 -17.04 20.93
N LEU A 32 -9.25 -16.63 22.06
CA LEU A 32 -9.87 -15.31 22.19
C LEU A 32 -8.84 -14.20 21.94
N GLY A 33 -7.67 -14.28 22.56
CA GLY A 33 -6.58 -13.32 22.34
C GLY A 33 -6.16 -13.24 20.87
N SER A 34 -6.04 -14.39 20.20
CA SER A 34 -5.76 -14.45 18.76
C SER A 34 -6.87 -13.81 17.92
N ALA A 35 -8.14 -14.11 18.22
CA ALA A 35 -9.28 -13.55 17.52
C ALA A 35 -9.33 -12.02 17.64
N PHE A 36 -9.16 -11.48 18.85
CA PHE A 36 -9.08 -10.03 19.06
C PHE A 36 -7.88 -9.40 18.33
N GLY A 37 -6.72 -10.06 18.35
CA GLY A 37 -5.54 -9.61 17.61
C GLY A 37 -5.78 -9.53 16.10
N VAL A 38 -6.42 -10.54 15.52
CA VAL A 38 -6.77 -10.57 14.09
C VAL A 38 -7.78 -9.46 13.75
N ILE A 39 -8.80 -9.25 14.58
CA ILE A 39 -9.80 -8.19 14.37
C ILE A 39 -9.14 -6.81 14.40
N HIS A 40 -8.28 -6.57 15.38
CA HIS A 40 -7.56 -5.30 15.50
C HIS A 40 -6.66 -5.06 14.28
N SER A 41 -5.92 -6.08 13.84
CA SER A 41 -5.09 -6.02 12.64
C SER A 41 -5.94 -5.75 11.38
N SER A 42 -7.09 -6.41 11.24
CA SER A 42 -8.01 -6.19 10.11
C SER A 42 -8.56 -4.77 10.08
N HIS A 43 -8.95 -4.20 11.22
CA HIS A 43 -9.42 -2.82 11.29
C HIS A 43 -8.34 -1.82 10.89
N GLY A 44 -7.12 -1.97 11.43
CA GLY A 44 -5.99 -1.11 11.05
C GLY A 44 -5.66 -1.22 9.56
N CYS A 45 -5.65 -2.44 9.02
CA CYS A 45 -5.44 -2.71 7.60
C CYS A 45 -6.47 -1.97 6.73
N ARG A 46 -7.77 -2.09 7.03
CA ARG A 46 -8.82 -1.40 6.27
C ARG A 46 -8.67 0.11 6.27
N GLN A 47 -8.30 0.69 7.42
CA GLN A 47 -8.09 2.14 7.51
C GLN A 47 -6.88 2.60 6.69
N LEU A 48 -5.75 1.89 6.78
CA LEU A 48 -4.56 2.19 5.98
C LEU A 48 -4.86 2.09 4.48
N TYR A 49 -5.58 1.04 4.06
CA TYR A 49 -5.99 0.89 2.67
C TYR A 49 -6.90 2.03 2.20
N ALA A 50 -7.84 2.49 3.04
CA ALA A 50 -8.69 3.62 2.66
C ALA A 50 -7.87 4.90 2.41
N VAL A 51 -6.89 5.19 3.28
CA VAL A 51 -5.98 6.34 3.10
C VAL A 51 -5.14 6.18 1.83
N LEU A 52 -4.60 4.99 1.58
CA LEU A 52 -3.83 4.70 0.39
C LEU A 52 -4.65 4.94 -0.90
N GLN A 53 -5.88 4.42 -0.93
CA GLN A 53 -6.77 4.60 -2.08
C GLN A 53 -7.11 6.07 -2.33
N GLN A 54 -7.28 6.86 -1.27
CA GLN A 54 -7.52 8.29 -1.41
C GLN A 54 -6.30 9.02 -1.99
N LEU A 55 -5.10 8.73 -1.47
CA LEU A 55 -3.88 9.36 -1.94
C LEU A 55 -3.58 8.99 -3.40
N GLU A 56 -3.87 7.76 -3.79
CA GLU A 56 -3.74 7.30 -5.16
C GLU A 56 -4.75 8.01 -6.08
N ALA A 57 -6.00 8.16 -5.66
CA ALA A 57 -7.00 8.93 -6.41
C ALA A 57 -6.56 10.39 -6.64
N ASP A 58 -5.98 11.04 -5.62
CA ASP A 58 -5.43 12.40 -5.74
C ASP A 58 -4.26 12.46 -6.75
N GLN A 59 -3.40 11.42 -6.75
CA GLN A 59 -2.32 11.31 -7.73
C GLN A 59 -2.85 11.18 -9.15
N TRP A 60 -3.86 10.32 -9.39
CA TRP A 60 -4.47 10.15 -10.70
C TRP A 60 -5.07 11.45 -11.23
N TYR A 61 -5.79 12.18 -10.36
CA TYR A 61 -6.35 13.48 -10.70
C TYR A 61 -5.26 14.48 -11.12
N LEU A 62 -4.18 14.58 -10.33
CA LEU A 62 -3.09 15.50 -10.64
C LEU A 62 -2.34 15.12 -11.94
N GLN A 63 -2.22 13.83 -12.22
CA GLN A 63 -1.60 13.33 -13.45
C GLN A 63 -2.43 13.67 -14.69
N GLU A 64 -3.76 13.61 -14.59
CA GLU A 64 -4.67 14.02 -15.66
C GLU A 64 -4.52 15.52 -15.95
N ASP A 65 -4.56 16.35 -14.90
CA ASP A 65 -4.37 17.80 -15.02
C ASP A 65 -3.01 18.15 -15.63
N TYR A 66 -1.94 17.49 -15.18
CA TYR A 66 -0.61 17.66 -15.75
C TYR A 66 -0.56 17.25 -17.23
N GLY A 67 -1.20 16.14 -17.60
CA GLY A 67 -1.31 15.70 -18.99
C GLY A 67 -2.03 16.72 -19.87
N ARG A 68 -3.14 17.28 -19.38
CA ARG A 68 -3.86 18.37 -20.05
C ARG A 68 -2.96 19.59 -20.22
N LEU A 69 -2.27 20.03 -19.17
CA LEU A 69 -1.37 21.17 -19.22
C LEU A 69 -0.21 20.93 -20.19
N LEU A 70 0.33 19.72 -20.25
CA LEU A 70 1.40 19.37 -21.17
C LEU A 70 0.93 19.39 -22.62
N LEU A 71 -0.29 18.92 -22.89
CA LEU A 71 -0.91 19.03 -24.21
C LEU A 71 -1.11 20.49 -24.59
N GLU A 72 -1.64 21.31 -23.68
CA GLU A 72 -1.72 22.76 -23.86
C GLU A 72 -0.32 23.32 -24.18
N GLN A 73 0.69 23.09 -23.34
CA GLN A 73 2.05 23.59 -23.60
C GLN A 73 2.62 23.10 -24.93
N SER A 74 2.40 21.85 -25.34
CA SER A 74 2.90 21.32 -26.61
C SER A 74 2.25 21.99 -27.83
N THR A 75 0.98 22.39 -27.74
CA THR A 75 0.32 23.17 -28.81
C THR A 75 0.92 24.58 -28.91
N TRP A 76 1.23 25.19 -27.77
CA TRP A 76 1.86 26.51 -27.67
C TRP A 76 3.34 26.47 -28.08
N ALA A 77 4.07 25.42 -27.71
CA ALA A 77 5.48 25.19 -28.04
C ALA A 77 5.66 24.54 -29.42
N SER A 78 4.58 24.30 -30.16
CA SER A 78 4.69 23.80 -31.53
C SER A 78 5.61 24.72 -32.32
N HIS A 79 6.55 24.11 -33.07
CA HIS A 79 7.52 24.79 -33.93
C HIS A 79 6.88 25.92 -34.75
N TYR A 80 5.61 25.75 -35.12
CA TYR A 80 4.79 26.73 -35.79
C TYR A 80 4.73 28.10 -35.09
N ARG A 81 4.59 28.16 -33.75
CA ARG A 81 4.51 29.44 -33.02
C ARG A 81 5.88 30.12 -32.96
N VAL A 82 6.94 29.35 -32.71
CA VAL A 82 8.32 29.82 -32.70
C VAL A 82 8.71 30.36 -34.07
N GLU A 83 8.38 29.63 -35.14
CA GLU A 83 8.63 30.03 -36.51
C GLU A 83 7.80 31.24 -36.93
N ARG A 84 6.53 31.33 -36.50
CA ARG A 84 5.72 32.53 -36.70
C ARG A 84 6.35 33.78 -36.06
N VAL A 85 6.85 33.67 -34.84
CA VAL A 85 7.50 34.81 -34.14
C VAL A 85 8.83 35.14 -34.80
N ALA A 86 9.64 34.12 -35.13
CA ALA A 86 10.90 34.30 -35.85
C ALA A 86 10.70 35.03 -37.20
N THR A 87 9.72 34.61 -37.99
CA THR A 87 9.49 35.18 -39.32
C THR A 87 8.72 36.50 -39.27
N ARG A 88 7.72 36.66 -38.38
CA ARG A 88 6.88 37.87 -38.36
C ARG A 88 7.40 39.00 -37.48
N GLU A 89 7.94 38.69 -36.31
CA GLU A 89 8.37 39.71 -35.34
C GLU A 89 9.88 39.97 -35.45
N LEU A 90 10.68 38.92 -35.66
CA LEU A 90 12.14 39.03 -35.75
C LEU A 90 12.65 39.12 -37.19
N GLN A 91 11.75 39.03 -38.19
CA GLN A 91 12.07 39.02 -39.63
C GLN A 91 13.18 38.04 -40.04
N MET A 92 13.31 36.94 -39.30
CA MET A 92 14.28 35.89 -39.60
C MET A 92 13.83 35.13 -40.86
N GLN A 93 14.80 34.81 -41.72
CA GLN A 93 14.61 33.97 -42.91
C GLN A 93 15.54 32.77 -42.85
N ALA A 94 15.10 31.64 -43.39
CA ALA A 94 15.95 30.46 -43.48
C ALA A 94 17.17 30.76 -44.36
N PRO A 95 18.40 30.42 -43.92
CA PRO A 95 19.60 30.67 -44.68
C PRO A 95 19.61 29.85 -45.98
N VAL A 96 20.02 30.50 -47.08
CA VAL A 96 20.17 29.87 -48.39
C VAL A 96 21.38 28.94 -48.37
N LEU A 97 21.35 27.84 -49.14
CA LEU A 97 22.38 26.80 -49.13
C LEU A 97 23.82 27.33 -49.30
N GLU A 98 23.97 28.44 -50.03
CA GLU A 98 25.25 29.12 -50.31
C GLU A 98 25.88 29.81 -49.08
N SER A 99 25.09 30.05 -48.02
CA SER A 99 25.52 30.74 -46.79
C SER A 99 25.88 29.79 -45.63
N LEU A 100 25.78 28.48 -45.85
CA LEU A 100 26.08 27.46 -44.84
C LEU A 100 27.60 27.23 -44.74
N LYS A 101 28.20 27.66 -43.63
CA LYS A 101 29.62 27.40 -43.33
C LYS A 101 29.73 26.31 -42.27
N VAL A 102 30.14 25.12 -42.68
CA VAL A 102 30.39 23.98 -41.77
C VAL A 102 31.77 24.15 -41.13
N VAL A 103 31.80 24.28 -39.79
CA VAL A 103 33.03 24.29 -39.01
C VAL A 103 33.26 22.87 -38.48
N ARG A 104 34.42 22.29 -38.79
CA ARG A 104 34.83 20.98 -38.24
C ARG A 104 35.32 21.20 -36.79
N PRO A 105 34.99 20.29 -35.86
CA PRO A 105 35.38 20.40 -34.46
C PRO A 105 36.91 20.35 -34.28
#